data_AF-G1T268-F1
#
_entry.id   AF-G1T268-F1
#
_cell.length_a   1.000
_cell.length_b   1.000
_cell.length_c   1.000
_cell.angle_alpha   90.00
_cell.angle_beta   90.00
_cell.angle_gamma   90.00
#
_symmetry.space_group_name_H-M   'P 1'
#
loop_
_entity.id
_entity.type
_entity.pdbx_description
1 polymer ?
#
loop_
_entity_poly.entity_id
_entity_poly.type
_entity_poly.pdbx_seq_one_letter_code
_entity_poly.pdbx_strand_id
1 'polypeptide(L)'
;MELAGSPDQSNVRRPPGRRGVRAARRCGGRAEASRAQLRPERGCAHARPSAAAGWAGAGSTGSRPMAQVWSAEPKTRVRGGAARGLAPRRWLLLLCWLTAALGWPRASGGLSRRRWPVPYKRFSFRPEADPYCQAKYTFCPTGSTIPVMKEDDVIEVFRLQAPVWEFKYGDLLGHLKIMHDAIGFRSTLTGKNYTMEWYELFQLGNCTFPHLRPETSAPFWCNQGAACFFEGIDDLHWKENGTLVLVAAISGDTFNKMAKWVKEDNETGIYYETWTVRASPEKGAETWFDSYDCSKFVLRTYKKLAELGAEFKRIETNYTRIFLYSTEPTYLGNETSIFGPTGNMTLALAIKKFYYPFQPHLSTKEFLWSLLKIFDSVILHRQFYLFYNFEYWFLPMKFPFIKITYEEIPLPDRNRTLPAL
;
A
#
# COMPACT_ATOMS: atom_id res chain seq x y z
N MET A 1 -12.23 -5.35 66.20
CA MET A 1 -13.43 -6.05 66.71
C MET A 1 -13.13 -7.54 66.68
N GLU A 2 -13.44 -8.22 67.76
CA GLU A 2 -12.94 -9.57 68.10
C GLU A 2 -13.76 -10.72 67.51
N LEU A 3 -13.08 -11.87 67.30
CA LEU A 3 -13.39 -13.26 67.73
C LEU A 3 -14.80 -13.85 67.43
N ALA A 4 -15.02 -15.15 67.22
CA ALA A 4 -14.23 -16.40 67.23
C ALA A 4 -14.82 -17.36 66.15
N GLY A 5 -14.36 -18.60 65.90
CA GLY A 5 -13.35 -19.46 66.51
C GLY A 5 -13.16 -20.77 65.71
N SER A 6 -12.14 -21.55 66.08
CA SER A 6 -11.73 -22.86 65.52
C SER A 6 -12.07 -23.98 66.56
N PRO A 7 -11.70 -25.30 66.47
CA PRO A 7 -10.83 -26.01 65.50
C PRO A 7 -11.19 -27.50 65.14
N ASP A 8 -10.32 -28.12 64.32
CA ASP A 8 -9.77 -29.51 64.45
C ASP A 8 -10.64 -30.78 64.19
N GLN A 9 -10.10 -31.95 63.80
CA GLN A 9 -8.73 -32.40 63.37
C GLN A 9 -8.79 -33.74 62.56
N SER A 10 -7.61 -34.28 62.17
CA SER A 10 -7.30 -35.68 61.76
C SER A 10 -7.55 -36.05 60.28
N ASN A 11 -6.92 -37.03 59.60
CA ASN A 11 -5.65 -37.79 59.73
C ASN A 11 -5.44 -38.66 58.43
N VAL A 12 -4.28 -39.21 58.00
CA VAL A 12 -2.83 -38.89 58.16
C VAL A 12 -1.97 -39.83 57.24
N ARG A 13 -0.65 -39.56 57.09
CA ARG A 13 0.46 -40.46 56.61
C ARG A 13 0.66 -40.80 55.10
N ARG A 14 1.81 -40.34 54.59
CA ARG A 14 2.75 -40.98 53.63
C ARG A 14 3.55 -42.12 54.32
N PRO A 15 4.59 -42.78 53.72
CA PRO A 15 5.01 -42.93 52.31
C PRO A 15 4.76 -44.41 51.89
N PRO A 16 5.69 -45.33 51.47
CA PRO A 16 7.10 -45.31 50.99
C PRO A 16 7.25 -45.51 49.45
N GLY A 17 8.49 -45.63 48.95
CA GLY A 17 8.81 -46.04 47.56
C GLY A 17 9.79 -47.22 47.49
N ARG A 18 10.14 -47.70 46.27
CA ARG A 18 11.16 -48.75 46.06
C ARG A 18 12.03 -48.53 44.82
N ARG A 19 13.33 -48.87 44.98
CA ARG A 19 14.33 -49.17 43.93
C ARG A 19 13.88 -50.47 43.20
N GLY A 20 14.23 -50.79 41.95
CA GLY A 20 15.33 -50.37 41.09
C GLY A 20 16.24 -51.56 40.76
N VAL A 21 16.32 -52.00 39.50
CA VAL A 21 17.22 -53.08 39.03
C VAL A 21 17.80 -52.71 37.65
N ARG A 22 19.10 -53.00 37.46
CA ARG A 22 19.82 -52.85 36.18
C ARG A 22 19.86 -54.19 35.42
N ALA A 23 19.96 -54.14 34.10
CA ALA A 23 20.66 -55.15 33.32
C ALA A 23 21.46 -54.47 32.20
N ALA A 24 22.68 -54.96 31.94
CA ALA A 24 23.59 -54.39 30.94
C ALA A 24 24.36 -55.48 30.20
N ARG A 25 24.43 -55.37 28.86
CA ARG A 25 25.42 -55.92 27.90
C ARG A 25 25.35 -54.95 26.70
N ARG A 26 26.37 -54.20 26.24
CA ARG A 26 27.85 -54.30 26.20
C ARG A 26 28.39 -55.24 25.11
N CYS A 27 29.25 -54.65 24.25
CA CYS A 27 30.00 -55.26 23.13
C CYS A 27 29.13 -55.74 21.96
N GLY A 28 29.47 -55.59 20.68
CA GLY A 28 30.58 -54.96 19.94
C GLY A 28 30.33 -55.31 18.47
N GLY A 29 30.74 -54.63 17.40
CA GLY A 29 31.86 -53.75 17.09
C GLY A 29 32.10 -53.88 15.56
N ARG A 30 32.80 -52.91 14.95
CA ARG A 30 33.39 -52.91 13.58
C ARG A 30 32.59 -53.52 12.41
N ALA A 31 32.11 -52.73 11.45
CA ALA A 31 32.88 -52.01 10.43
C ALA A 31 33.47 -52.91 9.34
N GLU A 32 33.08 -52.63 8.09
CA GLU A 32 34.04 -52.64 6.98
C GLU A 32 33.67 -51.57 5.95
N ALA A 33 34.66 -50.77 5.57
CA ALA A 33 34.59 -49.88 4.44
C ALA A 33 35.42 -50.51 3.31
N SER A 34 34.89 -50.51 2.09
CA SER A 34 35.67 -50.85 0.90
C SER A 34 35.75 -49.65 -0.03
N ARG A 35 36.98 -49.19 -0.24
CA ARG A 35 37.32 -47.99 -1.00
C ARG A 35 38.38 -48.36 -2.04
N ALA A 36 38.02 -48.26 -3.32
CA ALA A 36 38.92 -48.20 -4.46
C ALA A 36 38.19 -47.33 -5.51
N GLN A 37 38.56 -46.09 -5.86
CA GLN A 37 39.85 -45.39 -5.87
C GLN A 37 40.81 -45.91 -6.94
N LEU A 38 40.86 -45.18 -8.07
CA LEU A 38 41.99 -44.85 -8.97
C LEU A 38 41.35 -44.26 -10.25
N ARG A 39 41.27 -42.94 -10.45
CA ARG A 39 42.27 -41.86 -10.69
C ARG A 39 42.24 -41.45 -12.19
N PRO A 40 42.43 -40.16 -12.52
CA PRO A 40 42.26 -39.63 -13.87
C PRO A 40 43.60 -39.51 -14.62
N GLU A 41 43.57 -39.42 -15.96
CA GLU A 41 44.57 -38.71 -16.76
C GLU A 41 43.96 -38.12 -18.06
N ARG A 42 44.40 -36.89 -18.38
CA ARG A 42 44.76 -36.28 -19.70
C ARG A 42 44.00 -36.73 -20.98
N GLY A 43 43.62 -35.86 -21.92
CA GLY A 43 43.86 -34.42 -22.11
C GLY A 43 43.97 -34.08 -23.62
N CYS A 44 43.85 -32.79 -23.99
CA CYS A 44 44.03 -32.24 -25.36
C CYS A 44 42.98 -32.65 -26.43
N ALA A 45 42.66 -31.86 -27.46
CA ALA A 45 42.86 -30.42 -27.74
C ALA A 45 41.94 -29.96 -28.90
N HIS A 46 41.84 -28.63 -29.09
CA HIS A 46 41.21 -27.92 -30.24
C HIS A 46 39.67 -28.04 -30.38
N ALA A 47 38.93 -27.05 -30.92
CA ALA A 47 39.33 -25.86 -31.65
C ALA A 47 38.49 -24.60 -31.29
N ARG A 48 39.06 -23.40 -31.58
CA ARG A 48 38.30 -22.14 -31.75
C ARG A 48 37.64 -22.10 -33.15
N PRO A 49 36.64 -21.23 -33.37
CA PRO A 49 36.92 -19.90 -33.95
C PRO A 49 36.52 -18.79 -32.96
N SER A 50 37.34 -17.78 -32.68
CA SER A 50 37.85 -16.72 -33.56
C SER A 50 36.78 -15.74 -34.01
N ALA A 51 36.91 -14.49 -33.55
CA ALA A 51 36.17 -13.36 -34.04
C ALA A 51 36.75 -12.83 -35.37
N ALA A 52 35.91 -12.13 -36.13
CA ALA A 52 36.27 -11.10 -37.10
C ALA A 52 35.11 -10.09 -37.08
N ALA A 53 35.35 -8.83 -36.71
CA ALA A 53 35.60 -7.72 -37.64
C ALA A 53 34.38 -7.46 -38.56
N GLY A 54 33.82 -6.26 -38.64
CA GLY A 54 34.40 -4.95 -38.33
C GLY A 54 34.38 -4.12 -39.61
N TRP A 55 33.49 -3.13 -39.68
CA TRP A 55 33.45 -2.16 -40.77
C TRP A 55 33.84 -0.78 -40.23
N ALA A 56 34.90 -0.24 -40.80
CA ALA A 56 35.40 1.10 -40.57
C ALA A 56 35.53 1.82 -41.93
N GLY A 57 35.48 3.14 -41.93
CA GLY A 57 35.58 3.99 -43.13
C GLY A 57 34.39 4.94 -43.24
N ALA A 58 34.41 6.26 -43.05
CA ALA A 58 35.42 7.34 -43.06
C ALA A 58 35.16 8.34 -44.21
N GLY A 59 35.47 9.63 -43.96
CA GLY A 59 35.24 10.77 -44.86
C GLY A 59 34.14 11.69 -44.30
N SER A 60 34.40 12.88 -43.71
CA SER A 60 35.09 14.09 -44.24
C SER A 60 34.30 14.71 -45.41
N THR A 61 34.05 16.03 -45.54
CA THR A 61 34.74 17.27 -45.11
C THR A 61 33.75 18.47 -45.08
N GLY A 62 34.18 19.68 -44.71
CA GLY A 62 33.44 20.95 -44.95
C GLY A 62 33.06 21.72 -43.68
N SER A 63 33.85 22.62 -43.08
CA SER A 63 34.55 23.83 -43.57
C SER A 63 33.75 25.15 -43.53
N ARG A 64 33.70 25.74 -42.32
CA ARG A 64 33.92 27.19 -42.02
C ARG A 64 32.90 28.28 -42.47
N PRO A 65 33.00 29.52 -41.90
CA PRO A 65 31.88 30.47 -41.81
C PRO A 65 32.11 31.85 -42.46
N MET A 66 31.11 32.74 -42.38
CA MET A 66 31.22 34.22 -42.40
C MET A 66 30.25 34.77 -41.32
N ALA A 67 30.49 35.86 -40.55
CA ALA A 67 30.98 37.21 -40.85
C ALA A 67 29.98 38.01 -41.74
N GLN A 68 29.67 39.29 -41.57
CA GLN A 68 30.03 40.37 -40.61
C GLN A 68 28.93 41.48 -40.74
N VAL A 69 28.44 42.11 -39.65
CA VAL A 69 28.69 43.54 -39.23
C VAL A 69 27.99 44.65 -40.08
N TRP A 70 27.85 45.84 -39.48
CA TRP A 70 27.28 47.13 -39.95
C TRP A 70 25.78 47.31 -39.65
N SER A 71 25.30 48.14 -38.70
CA SER A 71 25.68 49.50 -38.21
C SER A 71 25.23 50.65 -39.11
N ALA A 72 24.28 51.48 -38.64
CA ALA A 72 24.36 52.96 -38.59
C ALA A 72 23.07 53.62 -38.03
N GLU A 73 23.23 54.58 -37.11
CA GLU A 73 22.25 55.67 -36.89
C GLU A 73 22.27 56.66 -38.08
N PRO A 74 21.32 57.60 -38.15
CA PRO A 74 21.80 58.99 -37.99
C PRO A 74 20.97 59.87 -37.05
N LYS A 75 21.60 60.97 -36.60
CA LYS A 75 21.12 61.90 -35.57
C LYS A 75 20.72 63.27 -36.13
N THR A 76 19.71 63.90 -35.49
CA THR A 76 19.53 65.38 -35.31
C THR A 76 19.23 66.24 -36.57
N ARG A 77 18.59 67.44 -36.52
CA ARG A 77 18.15 68.33 -35.41
C ARG A 77 17.03 69.32 -35.86
N VAL A 78 16.05 69.63 -34.99
CA VAL A 78 15.46 70.96 -34.62
C VAL A 78 15.29 72.03 -35.72
N ARG A 79 14.08 72.59 -36.01
CA ARG A 79 13.28 73.63 -35.26
C ARG A 79 11.92 73.86 -35.98
N GLY A 80 10.83 74.43 -35.46
CA GLY A 80 10.40 74.83 -34.10
C GLY A 80 9.61 76.17 -34.04
N GLY A 81 8.27 76.18 -33.82
CA GLY A 81 7.40 77.38 -33.78
C GLY A 81 6.01 77.19 -33.12
N ALA A 82 5.55 78.18 -32.33
CA ALA A 82 4.37 78.21 -31.44
C ALA A 82 2.99 78.09 -32.15
N ALA A 83 1.82 77.80 -31.53
CA ALA A 83 1.29 78.35 -30.27
C ALA A 83 -0.03 77.69 -29.75
N ARG A 84 -0.30 77.87 -28.43
CA ARG A 84 -1.61 77.93 -27.71
C ARG A 84 -2.63 76.75 -27.81
N GLY A 85 -3.00 76.17 -26.64
CA GLY A 85 -4.29 75.48 -26.46
C GLY A 85 -4.40 74.46 -25.30
N LEU A 86 -4.94 74.90 -24.16
CA LEU A 86 -5.54 74.13 -23.04
C LEU A 86 -4.81 72.91 -22.40
N ALA A 87 -4.62 72.99 -21.08
CA ALA A 87 -4.47 71.85 -20.16
C ALA A 87 -5.88 71.33 -19.71
N PRO A 88 -6.04 70.18 -19.00
CA PRO A 88 -5.02 69.28 -18.44
C PRO A 88 -5.26 67.78 -18.75
N ARG A 89 -4.75 67.27 -19.88
CA ARG A 89 -4.96 65.87 -20.32
C ARG A 89 -4.11 64.80 -19.56
N ARG A 90 -3.54 65.14 -18.39
CA ARG A 90 -2.59 64.28 -17.64
C ARG A 90 -3.19 63.44 -16.52
N TRP A 91 -4.39 63.74 -16.03
CA TRP A 91 -5.03 62.96 -14.96
C TRP A 91 -5.79 61.72 -15.48
N LEU A 92 -6.32 61.78 -16.71
CA LEU A 92 -7.00 60.65 -17.36
C LEU A 92 -6.07 59.48 -17.72
N LEU A 93 -4.81 59.74 -18.04
CA LEU A 93 -3.84 58.69 -18.37
C LEU A 93 -3.38 57.90 -17.13
N LEU A 94 -3.34 58.52 -15.94
CA LEU A 94 -3.01 57.82 -14.69
C LEU A 94 -4.15 56.91 -14.21
N LEU A 95 -5.41 57.31 -14.40
CA LEU A 95 -6.56 56.45 -14.09
C LEU A 95 -6.66 55.23 -15.02
N CYS A 96 -6.37 55.37 -16.32
CA CYS A 96 -6.34 54.22 -17.24
C CYS A 96 -5.23 53.20 -16.92
N TRP A 97 -4.13 53.60 -16.30
CA TRP A 97 -3.08 52.66 -15.87
C TRP A 97 -3.43 51.93 -14.56
N LEU A 98 -4.26 52.52 -13.69
CA LEU A 98 -4.75 51.86 -12.48
C LEU A 98 -5.88 50.85 -12.75
N THR A 99 -6.68 51.05 -13.82
CA THR A 99 -7.70 50.06 -14.23
C THR A 99 -7.13 48.94 -15.11
N ALA A 100 -6.06 49.19 -15.87
CA ALA A 100 -5.37 48.16 -16.65
C ALA A 100 -4.66 47.10 -15.79
N ALA A 101 -4.27 47.43 -14.55
CA ALA A 101 -3.62 46.50 -13.62
C ALA A 101 -4.58 45.49 -12.94
N LEU A 102 -5.89 45.66 -13.10
CA LEU A 102 -6.94 44.77 -12.54
C LEU A 102 -7.63 43.88 -13.60
N GLY A 103 -7.18 43.95 -14.86
CA GLY A 103 -7.83 43.32 -16.02
C GLY A 103 -7.02 42.24 -16.74
N TRP A 104 -5.84 41.85 -16.26
CA TRP A 104 -5.18 40.65 -16.79
C TRP A 104 -5.87 39.41 -16.24
N PRO A 105 -6.35 38.49 -17.11
CA PRO A 105 -6.64 37.14 -16.66
C PRO A 105 -5.34 36.60 -16.05
N ARG A 106 -5.37 36.22 -14.78
CA ARG A 106 -4.41 35.24 -14.29
C ARG A 106 -4.46 34.10 -15.30
N ALA A 107 -3.31 33.72 -15.85
CA ALA A 107 -3.16 32.44 -16.51
C ALA A 107 -3.33 31.36 -15.43
N SER A 108 -4.59 31.09 -15.07
CA SER A 108 -5.00 29.92 -14.33
C SER A 108 -4.73 28.72 -15.22
N GLY A 109 -3.48 28.26 -15.22
CA GLY A 109 -3.10 26.96 -15.73
C GLY A 109 -4.11 25.96 -15.17
N GLY A 110 -4.77 25.25 -16.08
CA GLY A 110 -6.11 24.71 -15.83
C GLY A 110 -6.19 23.94 -14.52
N LEU A 111 -6.93 24.50 -13.56
CA LEU A 111 -7.54 23.71 -12.50
C LEU A 111 -8.62 22.86 -13.16
N SER A 112 -8.19 21.78 -13.83
CA SER A 112 -9.01 20.63 -14.12
C SER A 112 -9.66 20.25 -12.79
N ARG A 113 -10.96 20.54 -12.68
CA ARG A 113 -11.75 20.46 -11.44
C ARG A 113 -11.52 19.07 -10.83
N ARG A 114 -10.68 19.01 -9.77
CA ARG A 114 -10.22 17.75 -9.20
C ARG A 114 -11.47 16.98 -8.76
N ARG A 115 -11.66 15.79 -9.32
CA ARG A 115 -12.81 14.94 -9.02
C ARG A 115 -12.45 14.13 -7.79
N TRP A 116 -13.25 14.27 -6.73
CA TRP A 116 -13.14 13.47 -5.51
C TRP A 116 -13.99 12.19 -5.62
N PRO A 117 -13.57 11.06 -5.00
CA PRO A 117 -12.23 10.84 -4.45
C PRO A 117 -11.16 10.78 -5.55
N VAL A 118 -9.90 11.05 -5.19
CA VAL A 118 -8.76 10.82 -6.09
C VAL A 118 -8.71 9.32 -6.41
N PRO A 119 -8.73 8.93 -7.70
CA PRO A 119 -8.73 7.52 -8.07
C PRO A 119 -7.36 6.89 -7.75
N TYR A 120 -7.39 5.65 -7.24
CA TYR A 120 -6.20 4.83 -7.09
C TYR A 120 -5.52 4.60 -8.45
N LYS A 121 -4.24 4.94 -8.55
CA LYS A 121 -3.42 4.82 -9.76
C LYS A 121 -2.94 3.38 -9.94
N ARG A 122 -3.33 2.79 -11.06
CA ARG A 122 -2.82 1.49 -11.51
C ARG A 122 -1.56 1.64 -12.37
N PHE A 123 -0.81 0.55 -12.43
CA PHE A 123 0.45 0.41 -13.16
C PHE A 123 0.31 -0.63 -14.27
N SER A 124 1.25 -0.66 -15.21
CA SER A 124 1.26 -1.65 -16.30
C SER A 124 1.89 -2.99 -15.90
N PHE A 125 2.68 -3.02 -14.81
CA PHE A 125 3.30 -4.21 -14.24
C PHE A 125 3.67 -3.96 -12.77
N ARG A 126 3.88 -5.05 -12.02
CA ARG A 126 4.48 -5.00 -10.68
C ARG A 126 6.01 -4.98 -10.77
N PRO A 127 6.70 -3.96 -10.22
CA PRO A 127 8.16 -4.00 -10.11
C PRO A 127 8.59 -5.01 -9.03
N GLU A 128 9.77 -5.62 -9.23
CA GLU A 128 10.42 -6.40 -8.17
C GLU A 128 10.62 -5.55 -6.91
N ALA A 129 10.60 -6.19 -5.74
CA ALA A 129 10.85 -5.51 -4.48
C ALA A 129 12.33 -5.11 -4.36
N ASP A 130 12.58 -3.88 -3.88
CA ASP A 130 13.94 -3.44 -3.57
C ASP A 130 14.56 -4.33 -2.47
N PRO A 131 15.82 -4.77 -2.58
CA PRO A 131 16.49 -5.60 -1.57
C PRO A 131 16.53 -5.04 -0.14
N TYR A 132 16.30 -3.73 0.03
CA TYR A 132 16.09 -3.08 1.33
C TYR A 132 14.79 -3.53 2.01
N CYS A 133 13.73 -3.80 1.24
CA CYS A 133 12.44 -4.24 1.75
C CYS A 133 12.50 -5.73 2.12
N GLN A 134 12.68 -6.00 3.41
CA GLN A 134 12.75 -7.36 3.94
C GLN A 134 11.60 -7.61 4.93
N ALA A 135 10.83 -8.66 4.66
CA ALA A 135 9.70 -9.04 5.50
C ALA A 135 10.17 -9.87 6.69
N LYS A 136 9.68 -9.59 7.91
CA LYS A 136 10.01 -10.43 9.09
C LYS A 136 9.31 -11.79 9.03
N TYR A 137 8.12 -11.80 8.44
CA TYR A 137 7.35 -13.01 8.12
C TYR A 137 7.18 -13.05 6.61
N THR A 138 7.48 -14.20 6.00
CA THR A 138 7.39 -14.39 4.54
C THR A 138 5.97 -14.12 4.05
N PHE A 139 5.82 -13.30 3.02
CA PHE A 139 4.56 -13.10 2.32
C PHE A 139 4.12 -14.40 1.62
N CYS A 140 2.87 -14.79 1.78
CA CYS A 140 2.24 -15.95 1.13
C CYS A 140 3.06 -17.26 1.22
N PRO A 141 3.42 -17.73 2.44
CA PRO A 141 4.41 -18.80 2.64
C PRO A 141 3.97 -20.17 2.10
N THR A 142 2.65 -20.40 2.00
CA THR A 142 2.01 -21.60 1.46
C THR A 142 1.35 -21.35 0.10
N GLY A 143 1.70 -20.24 -0.56
CA GLY A 143 1.10 -19.81 -1.82
C GLY A 143 1.20 -20.85 -2.94
N SER A 144 0.09 -21.09 -3.62
CA SER A 144 -0.01 -22.00 -4.77
C SER A 144 -0.58 -21.28 -6.00
N THR A 145 -0.38 -21.86 -7.18
CA THR A 145 -1.04 -21.35 -8.39
C THR A 145 -2.55 -21.58 -8.30
N ILE A 146 -3.34 -20.58 -8.70
CA ILE A 146 -4.79 -20.73 -8.79
C ILE A 146 -5.12 -21.85 -9.80
N PRO A 147 -5.83 -22.92 -9.41
CA PRO A 147 -6.14 -24.04 -10.29
C PRO A 147 -7.23 -23.65 -11.30
N VAL A 148 -7.33 -24.42 -12.38
CA VAL A 148 -8.45 -24.34 -13.33
C VAL A 148 -9.53 -25.31 -12.87
N MET A 149 -10.72 -24.79 -12.58
CA MET A 149 -11.89 -25.59 -12.20
C MET A 149 -12.60 -26.14 -13.45
N LYS A 150 -13.33 -27.25 -13.31
CA LYS A 150 -14.23 -27.72 -14.37
C LYS A 150 -15.41 -26.76 -14.52
N GLU A 151 -15.86 -26.51 -15.74
CA GLU A 151 -16.89 -25.49 -16.02
C GLU A 151 -18.24 -25.79 -15.32
N ASP A 152 -18.56 -27.07 -15.15
CA ASP A 152 -19.76 -27.62 -14.50
C ASP A 152 -19.62 -27.81 -12.97
N ASP A 153 -18.45 -27.51 -12.38
CA ASP A 153 -18.28 -27.54 -10.92
C ASP A 153 -19.10 -26.43 -10.25
N VAL A 154 -19.66 -26.73 -9.07
CA VAL A 154 -20.22 -25.71 -8.19
C VAL A 154 -19.16 -25.35 -7.16
N ILE A 155 -18.71 -24.11 -7.20
CA ILE A 155 -17.76 -23.54 -6.25
C ILE A 155 -18.53 -22.71 -5.22
N GLU A 156 -18.54 -23.18 -3.97
CA GLU A 156 -19.05 -22.42 -2.84
C GLU A 156 -18.08 -21.29 -2.48
N VAL A 157 -18.59 -20.07 -2.29
CA VAL A 157 -17.81 -18.87 -1.98
C VAL A 157 -18.11 -18.43 -0.55
N PHE A 158 -17.08 -18.32 0.27
CA PHE A 158 -17.16 -17.94 1.68
C PHE A 158 -16.59 -16.54 1.90
N ARG A 159 -17.22 -15.78 2.80
CA ARG A 159 -16.58 -14.65 3.47
C ARG A 159 -15.80 -15.19 4.65
N LEU A 160 -14.52 -14.82 4.71
CA LEU A 160 -13.59 -15.13 5.77
C LEU A 160 -13.16 -13.82 6.40
N GLN A 161 -13.25 -13.73 7.72
CA GLN A 161 -12.81 -12.54 8.47
C GLN A 161 -12.28 -12.97 9.84
N ALA A 162 -11.14 -12.45 10.28
CA ALA A 162 -10.52 -12.76 11.57
C ALA A 162 -9.79 -11.52 12.13
N PRO A 163 -9.48 -11.43 13.44
CA PRO A 163 -8.70 -10.32 13.98
C PRO A 163 -7.31 -10.23 13.32
N VAL A 164 -6.87 -9.02 12.94
CA VAL A 164 -5.52 -8.85 12.39
C VAL A 164 -4.49 -9.19 13.48
N TRP A 165 -3.37 -9.82 13.11
CA TRP A 165 -2.27 -10.17 14.04
C TRP A 165 -2.68 -11.07 15.23
N GLU A 166 -3.73 -11.87 15.11
CA GLU A 166 -4.16 -12.83 16.14
C GLU A 166 -3.00 -13.70 16.66
N PHE A 167 -2.16 -14.21 15.76
CA PHE A 167 -0.95 -14.98 16.10
C PHE A 167 0.08 -14.27 17.02
N LYS A 168 -0.03 -12.94 17.17
CA LYS A 168 0.89 -12.10 17.95
C LYS A 168 0.23 -11.42 19.15
N TYR A 169 -1.06 -11.06 19.04
CA TYR A 169 -1.77 -10.28 20.04
C TYR A 169 -3.08 -10.92 20.53
N GLY A 170 -3.45 -12.10 20.04
CA GLY A 170 -4.70 -12.77 20.36
C GLY A 170 -5.94 -12.00 19.89
N ASP A 171 -7.01 -12.11 20.66
CA ASP A 171 -8.32 -11.50 20.45
C ASP A 171 -8.35 -9.96 20.58
N LEU A 172 -7.29 -9.35 21.13
CA LEU A 172 -7.23 -7.92 21.48
C LEU A 172 -7.62 -6.97 20.34
N LEU A 173 -7.16 -7.25 19.12
CA LEU A 173 -7.51 -6.43 17.95
C LEU A 173 -8.93 -6.71 17.43
N GLY A 174 -9.48 -7.90 17.71
CA GLY A 174 -10.88 -8.25 17.46
C GLY A 174 -11.85 -7.52 18.41
N HIS A 175 -11.43 -7.26 19.65
CA HIS A 175 -12.17 -6.38 20.58
C HIS A 175 -12.21 -4.92 20.10
N LEU A 176 -11.17 -4.47 19.39
CA LEU A 176 -11.13 -3.16 18.71
C LEU A 176 -11.76 -3.18 17.30
N LYS A 177 -12.31 -4.32 16.87
CA LYS A 177 -12.87 -4.56 15.53
C LYS A 177 -11.92 -4.21 14.39
N ILE A 178 -10.64 -4.48 14.58
CA ILE A 178 -9.61 -4.43 13.54
C ILE A 178 -9.47 -5.85 12.98
N MET A 179 -10.18 -6.10 11.89
CA MET A 179 -10.31 -7.40 11.23
C MET A 179 -9.55 -7.43 9.89
N HIS A 180 -8.97 -8.58 9.57
CA HIS A 180 -8.45 -8.99 8.27
C HIS A 180 -9.56 -9.69 7.47
N ASP A 181 -9.61 -9.46 6.17
CA ASP A 181 -10.66 -9.94 5.27
C ASP A 181 -10.10 -10.81 4.15
N ALA A 182 -10.74 -11.96 3.90
CA ALA A 182 -10.37 -12.94 2.89
C ALA A 182 -11.60 -13.59 2.24
N ILE A 183 -11.37 -14.36 1.16
CA ILE A 183 -12.40 -15.14 0.46
C ILE A 183 -12.01 -16.61 0.48
N GLY A 184 -12.93 -17.45 0.94
CA GLY A 184 -12.80 -18.90 0.85
C GLY A 184 -13.51 -19.44 -0.39
N PHE A 185 -12.99 -20.50 -0.98
CA PHE A 185 -13.61 -21.23 -2.08
C PHE A 185 -13.64 -22.73 -1.73
N ARG A 186 -14.72 -23.45 -2.03
CA ARG A 186 -14.77 -24.91 -1.95
C ARG A 186 -15.39 -25.51 -3.20
N SER A 187 -14.67 -26.41 -3.85
CA SER A 187 -15.15 -27.17 -5.01
C SER A 187 -16.00 -28.34 -4.55
N THR A 188 -17.20 -28.47 -5.09
CA THR A 188 -18.10 -29.61 -4.77
C THR A 188 -17.66 -30.89 -5.47
N LEU A 189 -17.09 -30.79 -6.68
CA LEU A 189 -16.59 -31.96 -7.42
C LEU A 189 -15.30 -32.56 -6.84
N THR A 190 -14.39 -31.74 -6.28
CA THR A 190 -13.11 -32.22 -5.75
C THR A 190 -13.06 -32.30 -4.22
N GLY A 191 -13.98 -31.64 -3.53
CA GLY A 191 -13.98 -31.48 -2.08
C GLY A 191 -12.90 -30.55 -1.54
N LYS A 192 -11.94 -30.12 -2.38
CA LYS A 192 -10.86 -29.20 -1.97
C LYS A 192 -11.41 -27.81 -1.70
N ASN A 193 -10.79 -27.15 -0.72
CA ASN A 193 -11.03 -25.75 -0.41
C ASN A 193 -9.74 -24.92 -0.50
N TYR A 194 -9.91 -23.62 -0.62
CA TYR A 194 -8.85 -22.66 -0.87
C TYR A 194 -9.16 -21.34 -0.18
N THR A 195 -8.13 -20.64 0.26
CA THR A 195 -8.24 -19.26 0.77
C THR A 195 -7.53 -18.31 -0.19
N MET A 196 -8.16 -17.16 -0.44
CA MET A 196 -7.62 -16.07 -1.24
C MET A 196 -7.68 -14.77 -0.45
N GLU A 197 -6.54 -14.10 -0.35
CA GLU A 197 -6.32 -12.90 0.44
C GLU A 197 -5.59 -11.85 -0.40
N TRP A 198 -5.52 -10.61 0.11
CA TRP A 198 -4.64 -9.59 -0.45
C TRP A 198 -4.09 -8.72 0.68
N TYR A 199 -2.77 -8.71 0.86
CA TYR A 199 -2.14 -8.05 2.00
C TYR A 199 -0.70 -7.61 1.70
N GLU A 200 -0.06 -7.02 2.70
CA GLU A 200 1.25 -6.39 2.60
C GLU A 200 2.38 -7.41 2.43
N LEU A 201 3.26 -7.20 1.45
CA LEU A 201 4.49 -8.01 1.33
C LEU A 201 5.41 -7.84 2.55
N PHE A 202 5.40 -6.64 3.15
CA PHE A 202 6.33 -6.21 4.19
C PHE A 202 5.64 -5.80 5.49
N GLN A 203 4.41 -6.28 5.74
CA GLN A 203 3.57 -5.93 6.90
C GLN A 203 3.07 -4.46 6.94
N LEU A 204 1.88 -4.25 7.53
CA LEU A 204 1.13 -2.98 7.59
C LEU A 204 1.96 -1.72 7.90
N GLY A 205 2.90 -1.80 8.84
CA GLY A 205 3.72 -0.64 9.24
C GLY A 205 4.53 -0.05 8.08
N ASN A 206 5.12 -0.92 7.24
CA ASN A 206 5.92 -0.53 6.07
C ASN A 206 5.08 -0.01 4.90
N CYS A 207 3.77 -0.33 4.89
CA CYS A 207 2.80 0.22 3.95
C CYS A 207 2.21 1.56 4.42
N THR A 208 2.17 1.80 5.74
CA THR A 208 1.56 3.01 6.33
C THR A 208 2.54 4.17 6.48
N PHE A 209 3.82 3.88 6.76
CA PHE A 209 4.85 4.89 7.00
C PHE A 209 6.18 4.53 6.33
N PRO A 210 6.97 5.51 5.84
CA PRO A 210 8.21 5.27 5.13
C PRO A 210 9.42 5.12 6.05
N HIS A 211 10.46 4.50 5.50
CA HIS A 211 11.80 4.51 6.06
C HIS A 211 12.51 5.82 5.71
N LEU A 212 13.20 6.42 6.69
CA LEU A 212 14.04 7.60 6.45
C LEU A 212 15.50 7.14 6.43
N ARG A 213 16.01 6.90 5.22
CA ARG A 213 17.39 6.48 4.97
C ARG A 213 18.31 7.72 4.93
N PRO A 214 19.50 7.70 5.56
CA PRO A 214 20.42 8.85 5.55
C PRO A 214 21.00 9.14 4.15
N GLU A 215 21.12 8.12 3.30
CA GLU A 215 21.67 8.21 1.94
C GLU A 215 20.66 8.68 0.87
N THR A 216 19.36 8.78 1.20
CA THR A 216 18.33 9.30 0.28
C THR A 216 17.70 10.60 0.78
N SER A 217 17.44 11.52 -0.14
CA SER A 217 16.71 12.76 0.19
C SER A 217 15.25 12.45 0.51
N ALA A 218 14.58 11.67 -0.33
CA ALA A 218 13.20 11.23 -0.16
C ALA A 218 13.04 10.12 0.91
N PRO A 219 11.90 10.09 1.65
CA PRO A 219 11.44 8.92 2.38
C PRO A 219 11.24 7.72 1.44
N PHE A 220 11.62 6.53 1.89
CA PHE A 220 11.62 5.30 1.10
C PHE A 220 10.48 4.37 1.53
N TRP A 221 9.67 3.90 0.58
CA TRP A 221 8.46 3.13 0.86
C TRP A 221 8.61 1.64 0.51
N CYS A 222 8.29 0.78 1.48
CA CYS A 222 8.16 -0.67 1.27
C CYS A 222 6.68 -1.06 1.29
N ASN A 223 5.87 -0.37 0.48
CA ASN A 223 4.41 -0.40 0.57
C ASN A 223 3.72 -1.34 -0.44
N GLN A 224 4.42 -2.31 -1.01
CA GLN A 224 3.78 -3.27 -1.91
C GLN A 224 2.77 -4.16 -1.16
N GLY A 225 1.60 -4.34 -1.78
CA GLY A 225 0.60 -5.35 -1.39
C GLY A 225 0.23 -6.20 -2.61
N ALA A 226 -0.11 -7.47 -2.39
CA ALA A 226 -0.41 -8.43 -3.45
C ALA A 226 -1.44 -9.48 -3.03
N ALA A 227 -2.02 -10.16 -4.02
CA ALA A 227 -2.90 -11.30 -3.82
C ALA A 227 -2.10 -12.53 -3.39
N CYS A 228 -2.65 -13.29 -2.44
CA CYS A 228 -2.16 -14.59 -2.01
C CYS A 228 -3.29 -15.62 -2.19
N PHE A 229 -2.97 -16.80 -2.71
CA PHE A 229 -3.91 -17.91 -2.89
C PHE A 229 -3.24 -19.21 -2.42
N PHE A 230 -3.93 -20.03 -1.63
CA PHE A 230 -3.40 -21.28 -1.13
C PHE A 230 -4.51 -22.32 -0.91
N GLU A 231 -4.14 -23.60 -0.86
CA GLU A 231 -5.06 -24.71 -0.54
C GLU A 231 -5.29 -24.80 0.98
N GLY A 232 -6.52 -25.07 1.38
CA GLY A 232 -6.98 -25.08 2.77
C GLY A 232 -7.80 -23.83 3.15
N ILE A 233 -8.83 -24.03 3.97
CA ILE A 233 -9.45 -23.00 4.82
C ILE A 233 -9.22 -23.44 6.26
N ASP A 234 -8.57 -22.60 7.07
CA ASP A 234 -8.37 -22.86 8.50
C ASP A 234 -9.64 -22.50 9.28
N ASP A 235 -10.53 -23.49 9.42
CA ASP A 235 -11.79 -23.35 10.13
C ASP A 235 -11.66 -22.82 11.56
N LEU A 236 -10.54 -23.04 12.26
CA LEU A 236 -10.35 -22.53 13.62
C LEU A 236 -10.07 -21.03 13.59
N HIS A 237 -9.06 -20.61 12.82
CA HIS A 237 -8.69 -19.20 12.66
C HIS A 237 -9.88 -18.31 12.26
N TRP A 238 -10.71 -18.77 11.33
CA TRP A 238 -11.85 -17.98 10.84
C TRP A 238 -13.11 -18.06 11.71
N LYS A 239 -13.24 -19.03 12.64
CA LYS A 239 -14.44 -19.20 13.47
C LYS A 239 -14.26 -18.82 14.93
N GLU A 240 -13.07 -18.92 15.50
CA GLU A 240 -12.86 -18.71 16.93
C GLU A 240 -13.16 -17.27 17.36
N ASN A 241 -12.56 -16.29 16.68
CA ASN A 241 -12.74 -14.86 16.95
C ASN A 241 -13.25 -14.07 15.72
N GLY A 242 -13.76 -14.77 14.72
CA GLY A 242 -13.94 -14.27 13.35
C GLY A 242 -15.34 -14.46 12.75
N THR A 243 -15.39 -14.66 11.43
CA THR A 243 -16.56 -15.05 10.67
C THR A 243 -16.15 -15.92 9.49
N LEU A 244 -16.71 -17.13 9.41
CA LEU A 244 -16.70 -18.00 8.23
C LEU A 244 -18.15 -18.24 7.81
N VAL A 245 -18.58 -17.67 6.68
CA VAL A 245 -19.97 -17.77 6.21
C VAL A 245 -20.05 -17.92 4.69
N LEU A 246 -20.90 -18.83 4.22
CA LEU A 246 -21.19 -19.02 2.79
C LEU A 246 -21.97 -17.81 2.24
N VAL A 247 -21.40 -17.10 1.26
CA VAL A 247 -22.00 -15.88 0.68
C VAL A 247 -22.54 -16.05 -0.73
N ALA A 248 -22.02 -16.99 -1.52
CA ALA A 248 -22.51 -17.30 -2.87
C ALA A 248 -22.16 -18.73 -3.27
N ALA A 249 -22.71 -19.18 -4.39
CA ALA A 249 -22.23 -20.33 -5.15
C ALA A 249 -22.06 -19.90 -6.61
N ILE A 250 -20.97 -20.30 -7.26
CA ILE A 250 -20.63 -19.92 -8.64
C ILE A 250 -20.22 -21.15 -9.45
N SER A 251 -20.28 -21.08 -10.79
CA SER A 251 -19.72 -22.14 -11.63
C SER A 251 -18.20 -22.09 -11.64
N GLY A 252 -17.56 -23.22 -11.97
CA GLY A 252 -16.10 -23.25 -12.18
C GLY A 252 -15.65 -22.37 -13.36
N ASP A 253 -16.49 -22.15 -14.38
CA ASP A 253 -16.25 -21.15 -15.43
C ASP A 253 -16.20 -19.72 -14.84
N THR A 254 -17.15 -19.35 -13.98
CA THR A 254 -17.13 -18.05 -13.27
C THR A 254 -15.87 -17.91 -12.42
N PHE A 255 -15.46 -18.97 -11.71
CA PHE A 255 -14.21 -19.00 -10.95
C PHE A 255 -12.98 -18.79 -11.87
N ASN A 256 -12.90 -19.49 -12.99
CA ASN A 256 -11.79 -19.37 -13.96
C ASN A 256 -11.69 -17.97 -14.57
N LYS A 257 -12.83 -17.31 -14.83
CA LYS A 257 -12.90 -15.91 -15.29
C LYS A 257 -12.46 -14.94 -14.20
N MET A 258 -12.87 -15.17 -12.94
CA MET A 258 -12.42 -14.40 -11.78
C MET A 258 -10.90 -14.55 -11.56
N ALA A 259 -10.34 -15.76 -11.67
CA ALA A 259 -8.91 -16.03 -11.51
C ALA A 259 -8.04 -15.26 -12.53
N LYS A 260 -8.49 -15.15 -13.80
CA LYS A 260 -7.83 -14.30 -14.80
C LYS A 260 -7.83 -12.82 -14.39
N TRP A 261 -8.98 -12.32 -13.93
CA TRP A 261 -9.08 -10.95 -13.42
C TRP A 261 -8.21 -10.72 -12.17
N VAL A 262 -8.12 -11.67 -11.23
CA VAL A 262 -7.23 -11.56 -10.05
C VAL A 262 -5.77 -11.43 -10.48
N LYS A 263 -5.34 -12.14 -11.53
CA LYS A 263 -3.98 -11.98 -12.07
C LYS A 263 -3.74 -10.58 -12.62
N GLU A 264 -4.64 -10.06 -13.46
CA GLU A 264 -4.57 -8.68 -13.97
C GLU A 264 -4.61 -7.64 -12.83
N ASP A 265 -5.42 -7.90 -11.80
CA ASP A 265 -5.51 -7.05 -10.63
C ASP A 265 -4.21 -7.00 -9.82
N ASN A 266 -3.58 -8.17 -9.65
CA ASN A 266 -2.33 -8.32 -8.90
C ASN A 266 -1.12 -7.69 -9.58
N GLU A 267 -1.11 -7.62 -10.92
CA GLU A 267 -0.06 -6.92 -11.69
C GLU A 267 -0.27 -5.40 -11.78
N THR A 268 -1.51 -4.93 -11.66
CA THR A 268 -1.85 -3.52 -11.89
C THR A 268 -2.11 -2.72 -10.61
N GLY A 269 -2.57 -3.38 -9.53
CA GLY A 269 -2.79 -2.82 -8.19
C GLY A 269 -1.66 -3.18 -7.23
N ILE A 270 -0.55 -2.44 -7.31
CA ILE A 270 0.74 -2.90 -6.78
C ILE A 270 1.06 -2.46 -5.35
N TYR A 271 0.44 -1.39 -4.87
CA TYR A 271 0.72 -0.80 -3.55
C TYR A 271 -0.50 -0.85 -2.61
N TYR A 272 -0.24 -1.08 -1.34
CA TYR A 272 -1.21 -1.06 -0.25
C TYR A 272 -1.37 0.37 0.26
N GLU A 273 -2.61 0.78 0.53
CA GLU A 273 -2.92 2.05 1.18
C GLU A 273 -3.87 1.82 2.37
N THR A 274 -3.45 2.29 3.54
CA THR A 274 -4.15 2.08 4.82
C THR A 274 -5.28 3.08 5.03
N TRP A 275 -5.11 4.33 4.61
CA TRP A 275 -5.98 5.42 5.03
C TRP A 275 -7.12 5.64 4.06
N THR A 276 -8.36 5.57 4.56
CA THR A 276 -9.47 6.29 3.91
C THR A 276 -9.55 7.69 4.49
N VAL A 277 -9.66 8.73 3.66
CA VAL A 277 -9.69 10.13 4.13
C VAL A 277 -11.03 10.78 3.75
N ARG A 278 -11.73 11.39 4.71
CA ARG A 278 -13.07 11.98 4.52
C ARG A 278 -13.21 13.38 5.13
N ALA A 279 -14.19 14.14 4.65
CA ALA A 279 -14.50 15.49 5.13
C ALA A 279 -15.10 15.53 6.55
N SER A 280 -15.87 14.50 6.91
CA SER A 280 -16.50 14.32 8.23
C SER A 280 -16.94 12.85 8.42
N PRO A 281 -17.27 12.42 9.65
CA PRO A 281 -17.82 11.08 9.91
C PRO A 281 -19.30 10.93 9.49
N GLU A 282 -19.94 11.96 8.93
CA GLU A 282 -21.36 11.94 8.62
C GLU A 282 -21.66 11.07 7.38
N LYS A 283 -22.87 10.52 7.31
CA LYS A 283 -23.33 9.73 6.16
C LYS A 283 -23.43 10.63 4.93
N GLY A 284 -22.77 10.25 3.83
CA GLY A 284 -22.73 11.05 2.60
C GLY A 284 -21.67 12.16 2.57
N ALA A 285 -20.90 12.37 3.65
CA ALA A 285 -19.78 13.31 3.64
C ALA A 285 -18.69 12.87 2.64
N GLU A 286 -18.12 13.86 1.93
CA GLU A 286 -17.18 13.68 0.83
C GLU A 286 -15.95 12.84 1.23
N THR A 287 -15.54 11.94 0.34
CA THR A 287 -14.33 11.12 0.47
C THR A 287 -13.26 11.70 -0.42
N TRP A 288 -12.10 12.02 0.15
CA TRP A 288 -10.96 12.55 -0.58
C TRP A 288 -10.12 11.43 -1.20
N PHE A 289 -9.88 10.37 -0.41
CA PHE A 289 -9.09 9.19 -0.78
C PHE A 289 -9.75 7.94 -0.22
N ASP A 290 -9.82 6.87 -1.02
CA ASP A 290 -10.16 5.53 -0.55
C ASP A 290 -8.87 4.72 -0.31
N SER A 291 -8.88 3.92 0.76
CA SER A 291 -7.85 2.92 1.03
C SER A 291 -7.79 1.85 -0.06
N TYR A 292 -6.70 1.09 -0.08
CA TYR A 292 -6.45 -0.04 -0.98
C TYR A 292 -5.82 -1.18 -0.17
N ASP A 293 -6.69 -1.92 0.50
CA ASP A 293 -6.40 -2.90 1.55
C ASP A 293 -7.07 -4.27 1.25
N CYS A 294 -6.99 -5.21 2.21
CA CYS A 294 -7.61 -6.53 2.11
C CYS A 294 -9.14 -6.46 1.91
N SER A 295 -9.84 -5.66 2.71
CA SER A 295 -11.29 -5.45 2.59
C SER A 295 -11.68 -4.94 1.19
N LYS A 296 -10.88 -4.02 0.64
CA LYS A 296 -11.06 -3.47 -0.71
C LYS A 296 -10.83 -4.51 -1.79
N PHE A 297 -9.90 -5.44 -1.62
CA PHE A 297 -9.74 -6.57 -2.54
C PHE A 297 -10.92 -7.53 -2.49
N VAL A 298 -11.41 -7.87 -1.29
CA VAL A 298 -12.60 -8.72 -1.13
C VAL A 298 -13.81 -8.10 -1.81
N LEU A 299 -14.08 -6.82 -1.56
CA LEU A 299 -15.18 -6.08 -2.19
C LEU A 299 -15.05 -5.98 -3.71
N ARG A 300 -13.83 -5.77 -4.25
CA ARG A 300 -13.59 -5.75 -5.70
C ARG A 300 -13.80 -7.13 -6.33
N THR A 301 -13.41 -8.20 -5.64
CA THR A 301 -13.64 -9.59 -6.09
C THR A 301 -15.13 -9.93 -6.08
N TYR A 302 -15.87 -9.58 -5.02
CA TYR A 302 -17.32 -9.79 -4.99
C TYR A 302 -18.04 -8.99 -6.07
N LYS A 303 -17.63 -7.73 -6.32
CA LYS A 303 -18.14 -6.95 -7.45
C LYS A 303 -17.86 -7.66 -8.77
N LYS A 304 -16.65 -8.19 -8.98
CA LYS A 304 -16.29 -8.92 -10.21
C LYS A 304 -17.12 -10.18 -10.39
N LEU A 305 -17.37 -10.93 -9.32
CA LEU A 305 -18.25 -12.11 -9.36
C LEU A 305 -19.69 -11.72 -9.73
N ALA A 306 -20.23 -10.62 -9.19
CA ALA A 306 -21.55 -10.11 -9.57
C ALA A 306 -21.63 -9.63 -11.03
N GLU A 307 -20.57 -8.99 -11.56
CA GLU A 307 -20.43 -8.67 -12.99
C GLU A 307 -20.42 -9.93 -13.88
N LEU A 308 -19.93 -11.06 -13.35
CA LEU A 308 -19.93 -12.37 -14.01
C LEU A 308 -21.22 -13.18 -13.75
N GLY A 309 -22.23 -12.60 -13.10
CA GLY A 309 -23.54 -13.21 -12.87
C GLY A 309 -23.71 -13.99 -11.56
N ALA A 310 -22.75 -13.93 -10.63
CA ALA A 310 -22.90 -14.56 -9.31
C ALA A 310 -24.00 -13.90 -8.48
N GLU A 311 -24.81 -14.71 -7.79
CA GLU A 311 -25.87 -14.24 -6.90
C GLU A 311 -25.45 -14.41 -5.44
N PHE A 312 -25.42 -13.29 -4.71
CA PHE A 312 -25.01 -13.25 -3.31
C PHE A 312 -26.20 -13.39 -2.36
N LYS A 313 -25.98 -14.10 -1.24
CA LYS A 313 -26.95 -14.20 -0.15
C LYS A 313 -27.14 -12.84 0.51
N ARG A 314 -28.36 -12.56 0.95
CA ARG A 314 -28.69 -11.37 1.75
C ARG A 314 -28.27 -11.59 3.20
N ILE A 315 -27.02 -11.25 3.51
CA ILE A 315 -26.45 -11.23 4.85
C ILE A 315 -25.77 -9.88 5.12
N GLU A 316 -25.71 -9.47 6.38
CA GLU A 316 -24.94 -8.30 6.80
C GLU A 316 -23.43 -8.57 6.66
N THR A 317 -22.70 -7.63 6.06
CA THR A 317 -21.24 -7.75 5.85
C THR A 317 -20.53 -6.46 6.25
N ASN A 318 -19.82 -6.51 7.37
CA ASN A 318 -19.20 -5.35 7.99
C ASN A 318 -17.68 -5.43 7.89
N TYR A 319 -17.05 -4.30 7.61
CA TYR A 319 -15.62 -4.23 7.29
C TYR A 319 -14.92 -3.18 8.15
N THR A 320 -13.68 -3.48 8.51
CA THR A 320 -12.80 -2.52 9.18
C THR A 320 -12.49 -1.37 8.24
N ARG A 321 -12.64 -0.13 8.69
CA ARG A 321 -12.10 1.04 8.00
C ARG A 321 -11.36 1.94 8.97
N ILE A 322 -10.18 2.39 8.55
CA ILE A 322 -9.35 3.34 9.29
C ILE A 322 -9.49 4.69 8.59
N PHE A 323 -10.18 5.62 9.25
CA PHE A 323 -10.49 6.94 8.71
C PHE A 323 -9.56 8.01 9.27
N LEU A 324 -9.01 8.83 8.37
CA LEU A 324 -8.53 10.18 8.67
C LEU A 324 -9.63 11.18 8.32
N TYR A 325 -9.79 12.23 9.14
CA TYR A 325 -10.70 13.33 8.85
C TYR A 325 -9.95 14.64 8.64
N SER A 326 -10.20 15.29 7.50
CA SER A 326 -9.55 16.53 7.10
C SER A 326 -10.51 17.43 6.32
N THR A 327 -10.16 18.71 6.21
CA THR A 327 -10.71 19.55 5.12
C THR A 327 -10.16 19.07 3.76
N GLU A 328 -10.50 19.77 2.68
CA GLU A 328 -10.00 19.47 1.33
C GLU A 328 -8.45 19.37 1.32
N PRO A 329 -7.87 18.26 0.82
CA PRO A 329 -6.43 18.05 0.76
C PRO A 329 -5.70 18.94 -0.24
N THR A 330 -4.52 19.42 0.14
CA THR A 330 -3.63 20.19 -0.75
C THR A 330 -2.57 19.27 -1.35
N TYR A 331 -2.50 19.21 -2.68
CA TYR A 331 -1.44 18.52 -3.41
C TYR A 331 -0.09 19.24 -3.24
N LEU A 332 0.95 18.50 -2.85
CA LEU A 332 2.29 19.06 -2.60
C LEU A 332 3.26 18.79 -3.75
N GLY A 333 3.18 17.61 -4.38
CA GLY A 333 4.12 17.18 -5.41
C GLY A 333 4.46 15.70 -5.33
N ASN A 334 5.21 15.20 -6.30
CA ASN A 334 5.84 13.88 -6.28
C ASN A 334 7.23 13.93 -5.62
N GLU A 335 7.86 12.76 -5.43
CA GLU A 335 9.17 12.64 -4.79
C GLU A 335 10.25 13.57 -5.38
N THR A 336 10.42 13.59 -6.70
CA THR A 336 11.48 14.38 -7.35
C THR A 336 11.21 15.89 -7.26
N SER A 337 9.95 16.32 -7.29
CA SER A 337 9.57 17.72 -7.14
C SER A 337 9.73 18.28 -5.72
N ILE A 338 9.69 17.42 -4.69
CA ILE A 338 9.81 17.84 -3.28
C ILE A 338 11.23 17.63 -2.76
N PHE A 339 11.83 16.46 -3.02
CA PHE A 339 13.11 16.02 -2.44
C PHE A 339 14.28 16.05 -3.44
N GLY A 340 14.04 16.42 -4.70
CA GLY A 340 15.09 16.59 -5.71
C GLY A 340 15.89 17.90 -5.54
N PRO A 341 16.92 18.13 -6.39
CA PRO A 341 17.83 19.28 -6.26
C PRO A 341 17.16 20.66 -6.37
N THR A 342 16.01 20.74 -7.05
CA THR A 342 15.19 21.95 -7.23
C THR A 342 13.96 21.98 -6.30
N GLY A 343 13.83 21.01 -5.39
CA GLY A 343 12.69 20.86 -4.50
C GLY A 343 12.71 21.83 -3.31
N ASN A 344 11.56 21.99 -2.67
CA ASN A 344 11.43 22.87 -1.50
C ASN A 344 12.02 22.19 -0.25
N MET A 345 13.27 22.54 0.09
CA MET A 345 14.00 21.98 1.23
C MET A 345 13.27 22.11 2.57
N THR A 346 12.53 23.20 2.79
CA THR A 346 11.75 23.41 4.03
C THR A 346 10.59 22.44 4.12
N LEU A 347 9.86 22.22 3.01
CA LEU A 347 8.78 21.25 2.94
C LEU A 347 9.30 19.82 3.05
N ALA A 348 10.40 19.49 2.37
CA ALA A 348 11.05 18.19 2.45
C ALA A 348 11.46 17.87 3.91
N LEU A 349 12.08 18.82 4.62
CA LEU A 349 12.43 18.66 6.02
C LEU A 349 11.20 18.52 6.93
N ALA A 350 10.12 19.27 6.67
CA ALA A 350 8.87 19.14 7.41
C ALA A 350 8.24 17.75 7.26
N ILE A 351 8.21 17.20 6.05
CA ILE A 351 7.70 15.84 5.77
C ILE A 351 8.58 14.78 6.46
N LYS A 352 9.92 14.88 6.36
CA LYS A 352 10.83 13.95 7.07
C LYS A 352 10.65 14.04 8.59
N LYS A 353 10.50 15.25 9.14
CA LYS A 353 10.24 15.48 10.58
C LYS A 353 8.89 14.89 11.03
N PHE A 354 7.86 14.95 10.18
CA PHE A 354 6.56 14.34 10.44
C PHE A 354 6.62 12.82 10.47
N TYR A 355 7.34 12.19 9.53
CA TYR A 355 7.42 10.72 9.47
C TYR A 355 8.38 10.10 10.51
N TYR A 356 9.39 10.83 10.97
CA TYR A 356 10.41 10.30 11.89
C TYR A 356 9.85 9.62 13.17
N PRO A 357 8.83 10.15 13.88
CA PRO A 357 8.23 9.50 15.05
C PRO A 357 7.51 8.18 14.77
N PHE A 358 7.19 7.84 13.51
CA PHE A 358 6.47 6.61 13.18
C PHE A 358 7.41 5.42 12.91
N GLN A 359 8.72 5.62 12.99
CA GLN A 359 9.72 4.55 12.84
C GLN A 359 9.71 3.59 14.04
N PRO A 360 10.09 2.30 13.86
CA PRO A 360 10.21 1.36 14.96
C PRO A 360 11.16 1.86 16.06
N HIS A 361 10.73 1.76 17.33
CA HIS A 361 11.52 2.20 18.48
C HIS A 361 12.29 1.05 19.12
N LEU A 362 13.46 1.36 19.69
CA LEU A 362 14.27 0.41 20.44
C LEU A 362 13.92 0.44 21.95
N SER A 363 13.35 1.53 22.45
CA SER A 363 13.00 1.70 23.86
C SER A 363 11.62 2.33 24.10
N THR A 364 11.03 2.02 25.26
CA THR A 364 9.76 2.60 25.73
C THR A 364 9.81 4.13 25.87
N LYS A 365 10.98 4.67 26.21
CA LYS A 365 11.18 6.13 26.32
C LYS A 365 11.05 6.80 24.96
N GLU A 366 11.68 6.25 23.92
CA GLU A 366 11.57 6.76 22.54
C GLU A 366 10.14 6.64 21.99
N PHE A 367 9.46 5.53 22.28
CA PHE A 367 8.04 5.35 21.95
C PHE A 367 7.17 6.44 22.57
N LEU A 368 7.31 6.73 23.86
CA LEU A 368 6.52 7.76 24.52
C LEU A 368 6.81 9.17 23.96
N TRP A 369 8.08 9.50 23.70
CA TRP A 369 8.45 10.76 23.04
C TRP A 369 7.89 10.87 21.62
N SER A 370 7.83 9.75 20.89
CA SER A 370 7.29 9.72 19.54
C SER A 370 5.77 9.85 19.54
N LEU A 371 5.07 9.17 20.45
CA LEU A 371 3.63 9.32 20.67
C LEU A 371 3.24 10.77 20.97
N LEU A 372 4.01 11.47 21.82
CA LEU A 372 3.82 12.90 22.09
C LEU A 372 4.01 13.77 20.84
N LYS A 373 5.02 13.49 20.00
CA LYS A 373 5.24 14.21 18.72
C LYS A 373 4.14 13.95 17.68
N ILE A 374 3.61 12.73 17.64
CA ILE A 374 2.49 12.36 16.77
C ILE A 374 1.23 13.11 17.21
N PHE A 375 0.93 13.11 18.51
CA PHE A 375 -0.20 13.86 19.07
C PHE A 375 -0.07 15.36 18.81
N ASP A 376 1.11 15.94 19.06
CA ASP A 376 1.41 17.34 18.77
C ASP A 376 1.20 17.70 17.29
N SER A 377 1.68 16.85 16.36
CA SER A 377 1.55 17.12 14.93
C SER A 377 0.11 16.95 14.43
N VAL A 378 -0.53 15.82 14.75
CA VAL A 378 -1.82 15.41 14.16
C VAL A 378 -3.02 16.05 14.87
N ILE A 379 -2.95 16.26 16.18
CA ILE A 379 -4.08 16.75 17.00
C ILE A 379 -3.94 18.23 17.32
N LEU A 380 -2.78 18.69 17.82
CA LEU A 380 -2.59 20.09 18.23
C LEU A 380 -2.37 20.99 17.00
N HIS A 381 -1.39 20.67 16.17
CA HIS A 381 -1.08 21.43 14.94
C HIS A 381 -2.00 21.08 13.76
N ARG A 382 -2.74 19.97 13.85
CA ARG A 382 -3.70 19.49 12.83
C ARG A 382 -3.07 19.21 11.46
N GLN A 383 -1.86 18.66 11.46
CA GLN A 383 -1.07 18.37 10.28
C GLN A 383 -0.93 16.86 10.08
N PHE A 384 -1.26 16.38 8.89
CA PHE A 384 -0.92 15.05 8.44
C PHE A 384 -0.42 15.11 7.01
N TYR A 385 0.69 14.42 6.72
CA TYR A 385 1.18 14.23 5.36
C TYR A 385 0.79 12.84 4.89
N LEU A 386 0.02 12.78 3.80
CA LEU A 386 -0.38 11.53 3.15
C LEU A 386 0.49 11.30 1.93
N PHE A 387 0.87 10.04 1.71
CA PHE A 387 1.45 9.58 0.45
C PHE A 387 0.41 8.76 -0.29
N TYR A 388 0.03 9.15 -1.50
CA TYR A 388 -1.01 8.48 -2.29
C TYR A 388 -0.64 8.60 -3.77
N ASN A 389 -0.83 7.54 -4.57
CA ASN A 389 -0.43 7.49 -5.99
C ASN A 389 1.05 7.82 -6.28
N PHE A 390 1.94 7.60 -5.29
CA PHE A 390 3.35 8.02 -5.29
C PHE A 390 3.57 9.55 -5.28
N GLU A 391 2.61 10.27 -4.69
CA GLU A 391 2.59 11.72 -4.55
C GLU A 391 2.28 12.10 -3.10
N TYR A 392 2.76 13.27 -2.66
CA TYR A 392 2.55 13.78 -1.30
C TYR A 392 1.41 14.80 -1.27
N TRP A 393 0.61 14.72 -0.22
CA TRP A 393 -0.55 15.56 0.03
C TRP A 393 -0.53 16.04 1.49
N PHE A 394 -0.94 17.29 1.70
CA PHE A 394 -1.18 17.83 3.04
C PHE A 394 -2.66 17.71 3.38
N LEU A 395 -2.94 17.11 4.53
CA LEU A 395 -4.28 17.01 5.10
C LEU A 395 -4.40 17.99 6.28
N PRO A 396 -5.22 19.07 6.17
CA PRO A 396 -5.54 19.91 7.31
C PRO A 396 -6.57 19.17 8.18
N MET A 397 -6.10 18.57 9.27
CA MET A 397 -6.87 17.59 10.04
C MET A 397 -8.02 18.24 10.83
N LYS A 398 -9.13 17.50 10.97
CA LYS A 398 -10.36 17.92 11.63
C LYS A 398 -10.83 16.83 12.59
N PHE A 399 -11.38 17.21 13.74
CA PHE A 399 -12.00 16.27 14.69
C PHE A 399 -13.05 15.36 13.98
N PRO A 400 -13.09 14.04 14.23
CA PRO A 400 -12.39 13.28 15.27
C PRO A 400 -10.93 12.90 14.98
N PHE A 401 -10.32 13.47 13.93
CA PHE A 401 -8.94 13.27 13.48
C PHE A 401 -8.69 11.88 12.91
N ILE A 402 -8.77 10.85 13.76
CA ILE A 402 -8.62 9.44 13.39
C ILE A 402 -9.77 8.66 14.02
N LYS A 403 -10.44 7.80 13.25
CA LYS A 403 -11.46 6.87 13.77
C LYS A 403 -11.32 5.52 13.10
N ILE A 404 -11.32 4.46 13.89
CA ILE A 404 -11.51 3.09 13.40
C ILE A 404 -13.00 2.78 13.52
N THR A 405 -13.56 2.17 12.48
CA THR A 405 -14.97 1.81 12.40
C THR A 405 -15.13 0.43 11.81
N TYR A 406 -16.20 -0.25 12.19
CA TYR A 406 -16.63 -1.52 11.62
C TYR A 406 -18.02 -1.29 11.01
N GLU A 407 -18.06 -0.97 9.73
CA GLU A 407 -19.26 -0.46 9.03
C GLU A 407 -19.79 -1.48 8.02
N GLU A 408 -21.12 -1.56 7.89
CA GLU A 408 -21.77 -2.38 6.86
C GLU A 408 -21.45 -1.86 5.46
N ILE A 409 -20.96 -2.77 4.61
CA ILE A 409 -20.87 -2.59 3.16
C ILE A 409 -21.59 -3.80 2.56
N PRO A 410 -22.81 -3.65 2.04
CA PRO A 410 -23.62 -4.78 1.61
C PRO A 410 -22.99 -5.50 0.39
N LEU A 411 -23.22 -6.81 0.33
CA LEU A 411 -22.82 -7.62 -0.83
C LEU A 411 -23.49 -7.09 -2.13
N PRO A 412 -22.82 -7.18 -3.29
CA PRO A 412 -23.37 -6.64 -4.54
C PRO A 412 -24.67 -7.34 -4.97
N ASP A 413 -25.66 -6.54 -5.36
CA ASP A 413 -26.89 -7.00 -6.01
C ASP A 413 -26.77 -6.83 -7.54
N ARG A 414 -27.08 -7.90 -8.29
CA ARG A 414 -27.13 -7.95 -9.75
C ARG A 414 -27.99 -6.84 -10.37
N ASN A 415 -29.02 -6.39 -9.67
CA ASN A 415 -29.92 -5.33 -10.12
C ASN A 415 -29.37 -3.90 -9.91
N ARG A 416 -28.20 -3.75 -9.26
CA ARG A 416 -27.52 -2.46 -9.05
C ARG A 416 -26.19 -2.31 -9.79
N THR A 417 -25.64 -3.39 -10.34
CA THR A 417 -24.33 -3.37 -11.05
C THR A 417 -24.44 -3.01 -12.52
N LEU A 418 -25.63 -3.12 -13.12
CA LEU A 418 -25.94 -2.49 -14.41
C LEU A 418 -26.41 -1.05 -14.15
N PRO A 419 -25.76 -0.02 -14.72
CA PRO A 419 -26.42 1.27 -14.90
C PRO A 419 -27.69 1.04 -15.73
N ALA A 420 -28.80 1.68 -15.37
CA ALA A 420 -29.93 1.76 -16.28
C ALA A 420 -29.46 2.40 -17.59
N LEU A 421 -29.73 1.74 -18.71
CA LEU A 421 -29.42 2.18 -20.07
C LEU A 421 -30.16 3.48 -20.42
#